data_AF-A0ABD3M121-F1
#
_entry.id   AF-A0ABD3M121-F1
#
_cell.length_a   1.000
_cell.length_b   1.000
_cell.length_c   1.000
_cell.angle_alpha   90.00
_cell.angle_beta   90.00
_cell.angle_gamma   90.00
#
_symmetry.space_group_name_H-M   'P 1'
#
loop_
_entity.id
_entity.type
_entity.pdbx_description
1 polymer ?
#
loop_
_entity_poly.entity_id
_entity_poly.type
_entity_poly.pdbx_seq_one_letter_code
_entity_poly.pdbx_strand_id
1 'polypeptide(L)'
;MTHHQQSQEDSSLIDKDVGKYYDNIQQLELATDASSLPVSAIWPKRTLISRIGIVIVIILSIFLALHLRATHDGREVEQGGLVPTGPYRLLEAHEGRDFFSYYDFYNGSDSLGSAGFNTYVSQSKAEEMRIVDIVTGDNNEELVYLSSAPTKVGPRDSIRLEGKRRFERGLFILDVRHMPDGCGVWPAFWLTDEDAWPWNGEIDVLEGVNGQTTAKTALHTSNECDMYAHVAPYAKTGDWEWITGIPNTFTGEPDLRSNKPADNCWIMAQHQWENEGCTAVHDRNDTLGAPVNAAGGGIYVLEWDPQNHYIKSWVFSPEIPQNLFDAMRTAKVKDTSQRVMPDPSLWGLPYAYFAIGYTTGCSADHFKNMHLVLNLAFCGNVSGNRFSRECPVLAEKFNRTNDNGAHDPVLTCNAYIESNPKELEDAHWKIKGVYVYERMLEAPKEEKVDYAQI
;
A
#
# COMPACT_ATOMS: atom_id res chain seq x y z
N MET A 1 -29.11 -51.34 5.13
CA MET A 1 -30.29 -50.67 5.73
C MET A 1 -29.75 -49.42 6.41
N THR A 2 -29.63 -48.31 5.68
CA THR A 2 -30.61 -47.19 5.61
C THR A 2 -30.61 -46.38 6.91
N HIS A 3 -30.36 -45.07 6.97
CA HIS A 3 -30.50 -44.00 5.97
C HIS A 3 -29.61 -42.78 6.29
N HIS A 4 -29.10 -42.15 5.23
CA HIS A 4 -28.66 -40.75 5.12
C HIS A 4 -29.82 -39.76 5.35
N GLN A 5 -29.52 -38.57 5.91
CA GLN A 5 -29.79 -37.21 5.36
C GLN A 5 -29.82 -36.16 6.47
N GLN A 6 -28.93 -35.16 6.41
CA GLN A 6 -29.26 -33.71 6.48
C GLN A 6 -27.98 -32.87 6.65
N SER A 7 -27.42 -32.40 5.54
CA SER A 7 -26.73 -31.10 5.44
C SER A 7 -26.55 -30.80 3.95
N GLN A 8 -27.64 -30.48 3.26
CA GLN A 8 -27.62 -30.01 1.88
C GLN A 8 -28.78 -29.03 1.70
N GLU A 9 -28.69 -27.89 2.39
CA GLU A 9 -29.59 -26.75 2.21
C GLU A 9 -28.84 -25.53 2.73
N ASP A 10 -27.94 -24.98 1.91
CA ASP A 10 -27.55 -23.56 1.94
C ASP A 10 -26.74 -23.10 0.70
N SER A 11 -26.71 -23.89 -0.39
CA SER A 11 -26.06 -23.50 -1.65
C SER A 11 -27.03 -22.99 -2.73
N SER A 12 -28.31 -22.73 -2.41
CA SER A 12 -29.33 -22.36 -3.41
C SER A 12 -29.79 -20.90 -3.36
N LEU A 13 -29.14 -20.04 -2.56
CA LEU A 13 -29.40 -18.59 -2.54
C LEU A 13 -28.35 -17.78 -3.31
N ILE A 14 -27.25 -18.42 -3.73
CA ILE A 14 -26.16 -17.77 -4.49
C ILE A 14 -26.45 -17.80 -6.01
N ASP A 15 -27.30 -18.70 -6.48
CA ASP A 15 -27.53 -18.92 -7.93
C ASP A 15 -28.69 -18.11 -8.53
N LYS A 16 -29.43 -17.33 -7.73
CA LYS A 16 -30.61 -16.57 -8.22
C LYS A 16 -30.35 -15.09 -8.48
N ASP A 17 -29.32 -14.49 -7.88
CA ASP A 17 -29.00 -13.07 -8.09
C ASP A 17 -27.91 -12.84 -9.15
N VAL A 18 -27.13 -13.86 -9.52
CA VAL A 18 -26.19 -13.78 -10.65
C VAL A 18 -26.92 -13.94 -12.00
N GLY A 19 -27.98 -14.77 -12.05
CA GLY A 19 -28.76 -15.01 -13.28
C GLY A 19 -29.53 -13.78 -13.79
N LYS A 20 -29.94 -12.87 -12.91
CA LYS A 20 -30.65 -11.62 -13.32
C LYS A 20 -29.73 -10.56 -13.92
N TYR A 21 -28.42 -10.65 -13.69
CA TYR A 21 -27.45 -9.70 -14.23
C TYR A 21 -27.07 -10.02 -15.68
N TYR A 22 -27.09 -11.30 -16.08
CA TYR A 22 -26.80 -11.76 -17.44
C TYR A 22 -27.95 -11.55 -18.44
N ASP A 23 -29.21 -11.62 -18.01
CA ASP A 23 -30.37 -11.38 -18.89
C ASP A 23 -30.47 -9.91 -19.38
N ASN A 24 -29.93 -8.96 -18.61
CA ASN A 24 -29.92 -7.54 -18.98
C ASN A 24 -28.82 -7.17 -19.99
N ILE A 25 -27.78 -8.00 -20.13
CA ILE A 25 -26.72 -7.78 -21.13
C ILE A 25 -27.15 -8.33 -22.50
N GLN A 26 -27.95 -9.40 -22.55
CA GLN A 26 -28.48 -9.94 -23.82
C GLN A 26 -29.61 -9.10 -24.46
N GLN A 27 -30.28 -8.23 -23.70
CA GLN A 27 -31.30 -7.31 -24.22
C GLN A 27 -30.73 -6.01 -24.80
N LEU A 28 -29.46 -5.68 -24.54
CA LEU A 28 -28.80 -4.47 -25.08
C LEU A 28 -28.00 -4.71 -26.37
N GLU A 29 -27.72 -5.97 -26.73
CA GLU A 29 -27.02 -6.34 -27.99
C GLU A 29 -27.96 -6.65 -29.17
N LEU A 30 -29.28 -6.50 -29.01
CA LEU A 30 -30.26 -6.70 -30.10
C LEU A 30 -30.59 -5.42 -30.89
N ALA A 31 -29.82 -4.34 -30.71
CA ALA A 31 -30.10 -3.04 -31.32
C ALA A 31 -28.96 -2.49 -32.21
N THR A 32 -28.14 -3.34 -32.84
CA THR A 32 -27.25 -2.90 -33.93
C THR A 32 -27.03 -4.00 -34.97
N ASP A 33 -28.09 -4.38 -35.68
CA ASP A 33 -27.93 -5.18 -36.90
C ASP A 33 -28.79 -4.60 -38.02
N ALA A 34 -28.18 -3.75 -38.84
CA ALA A 34 -28.81 -3.15 -40.01
C ALA A 34 -27.78 -2.90 -41.12
N SER A 35 -27.22 -3.97 -41.67
CA SER A 35 -26.49 -3.91 -42.94
C SER A 35 -26.89 -5.02 -43.90
N SER A 36 -28.10 -4.93 -44.47
CA SER A 36 -28.41 -5.57 -45.75
C SER A 36 -29.69 -5.01 -46.38
N LEU A 37 -29.58 -4.01 -47.26
CA LEU A 37 -30.58 -3.75 -48.31
C LEU A 37 -29.90 -3.18 -49.58
N PRO A 38 -30.46 -3.44 -50.78
CA PRO A 38 -29.70 -3.59 -52.01
C PRO A 38 -29.55 -2.30 -52.83
N VAL A 39 -28.48 -2.26 -53.62
CA VAL A 39 -28.17 -1.22 -54.61
C VAL A 39 -29.14 -1.31 -55.79
N SER A 40 -30.10 -0.39 -55.88
CA SER A 40 -30.54 0.17 -57.17
C SER A 40 -31.47 1.37 -56.99
N ALA A 41 -31.26 2.38 -57.85
CA ALA A 41 -32.21 3.40 -58.33
C ALA A 41 -32.01 4.87 -57.86
N ILE A 42 -31.46 5.64 -58.81
CA ILE A 42 -31.85 7.00 -59.23
C ILE A 42 -31.50 8.17 -58.28
N TRP A 43 -30.38 8.85 -58.59
CA TRP A 43 -30.06 10.20 -58.10
C TRP A 43 -30.36 11.24 -59.20
N PRO A 44 -31.13 12.31 -58.95
CA PRO A 44 -31.06 13.51 -59.76
C PRO A 44 -29.84 14.34 -59.32
N LYS A 45 -29.12 14.87 -60.32
CA LYS A 45 -27.94 15.73 -60.15
C LYS A 45 -28.26 16.91 -59.22
N ARG A 46 -27.75 16.88 -57.98
CA ARG A 46 -27.66 18.06 -57.11
C ARG A 46 -26.22 18.56 -57.10
N THR A 47 -26.09 19.86 -57.33
CA THR A 47 -24.89 20.58 -57.74
C THR A 47 -23.80 20.64 -56.66
N LEU A 48 -22.55 20.71 -57.11
CA LEU A 48 -21.29 20.76 -56.33
C LEU A 48 -21.31 21.78 -55.17
N ILE A 49 -22.12 22.84 -55.29
CA ILE A 49 -22.29 23.92 -54.31
C ILE A 49 -22.88 23.41 -52.99
N SER A 50 -23.74 22.39 -53.02
CA SER A 50 -24.35 21.82 -51.80
C SER A 50 -23.36 20.99 -50.97
N ARG A 51 -22.33 20.39 -51.60
CA ARG A 51 -21.32 19.58 -50.89
C ARG A 51 -20.29 20.46 -50.19
N ILE A 52 -19.93 21.60 -50.79
CA ILE A 52 -19.02 22.58 -50.18
C ILE A 52 -19.66 23.24 -48.97
N GLY A 53 -20.96 23.58 -49.04
CA GLY A 53 -21.69 24.15 -47.91
C GLY A 53 -21.73 23.23 -46.68
N ILE A 54 -21.95 21.92 -46.89
CA ILE A 54 -21.99 20.93 -45.79
C ILE A 54 -20.61 20.77 -45.14
N VAL A 55 -19.53 20.73 -45.94
CA VAL A 55 -18.16 20.62 -45.41
C VAL A 55 -17.77 21.86 -44.62
N ILE A 56 -18.16 23.07 -45.08
CA ILE A 56 -17.90 24.31 -44.35
C ILE A 56 -18.66 24.34 -43.02
N VAL A 57 -19.92 23.88 -42.97
CA VAL A 57 -20.68 23.80 -41.72
C VAL A 57 -20.07 22.78 -40.74
N ILE A 58 -19.57 21.64 -41.23
CA ILE A 58 -18.88 20.64 -40.39
C ILE A 58 -17.56 21.20 -39.85
N ILE A 59 -16.77 21.89 -40.69
CA ILE A 59 -15.53 22.53 -40.26
C ILE A 59 -15.82 23.63 -39.23
N LEU A 60 -16.82 24.48 -39.46
CA LEU A 60 -17.20 25.54 -38.51
C LEU A 60 -17.74 24.98 -37.20
N SER A 61 -18.46 23.85 -37.21
CA SER A 61 -18.94 23.20 -35.99
C SER A 61 -17.82 22.49 -35.22
N ILE A 62 -16.83 21.92 -35.91
CA ILE A 62 -15.60 21.40 -35.27
C ILE A 62 -14.77 22.55 -34.69
N PHE A 63 -14.61 23.67 -35.41
CA PHE A 63 -13.91 24.84 -34.90
C PHE A 63 -14.66 25.49 -33.73
N LEU A 64 -16.00 25.54 -33.77
CA LEU A 64 -16.81 26.02 -32.65
C LEU A 64 -16.74 25.06 -31.45
N ALA A 65 -16.72 23.74 -31.66
CA ALA A 65 -16.52 22.76 -30.60
C ALA A 65 -15.11 22.80 -30.00
N LEU A 66 -14.08 23.06 -30.83
CA LEU A 66 -12.71 23.28 -30.39
C LEU A 66 -12.55 24.63 -29.68
N HIS A 67 -13.22 25.69 -30.13
CA HIS A 67 -13.27 26.97 -29.42
C HIS A 67 -14.03 26.82 -28.09
N LEU A 68 -15.16 26.11 -28.07
CA LEU A 68 -15.92 25.83 -26.84
C LEU A 68 -15.13 24.98 -25.85
N ARG A 69 -14.33 24.00 -26.33
CA ARG A 69 -13.36 23.25 -25.49
C ARG A 69 -12.22 24.14 -25.01
N ALA A 70 -11.66 25.00 -25.86
CA ALA A 70 -10.61 25.94 -25.48
C ALA A 70 -11.11 27.04 -24.52
N THR A 71 -12.41 27.37 -24.54
CA THR A 71 -13.05 28.29 -23.57
C THR A 71 -13.57 27.60 -22.31
N HIS A 72 -13.66 26.26 -22.30
CA HIS A 72 -13.96 25.47 -21.10
C HIS A 72 -12.71 24.95 -20.37
N ASP A 73 -11.52 25.22 -20.90
CA ASP A 73 -10.25 25.13 -20.16
C ASP A 73 -9.93 26.43 -19.40
N GLY A 74 -10.94 27.29 -19.26
CA GLY A 74 -10.92 28.42 -18.34
C GLY A 74 -11.06 27.91 -16.91
N ARG A 75 -9.92 27.62 -16.29
CA ARG A 75 -9.67 27.62 -14.83
C ARG A 75 -10.93 27.84 -13.97
N GLU A 76 -11.47 26.77 -13.42
CA GLU A 76 -11.66 26.75 -11.97
C GLU A 76 -10.36 26.17 -11.40
N VAL A 77 -9.32 27.02 -11.31
CA VAL A 77 -8.41 26.86 -10.18
C VAL A 77 -9.33 27.03 -8.99
N GLU A 78 -9.41 26.02 -8.12
CA GLU A 78 -10.06 26.17 -6.84
C GLU A 78 -9.31 27.30 -6.10
N GLN A 79 -9.74 28.54 -6.31
CA GLN A 79 -9.24 29.71 -5.60
C GLN A 79 -9.74 29.56 -4.17
N GLY A 80 -8.95 28.83 -3.37
CA GLY A 80 -9.31 28.49 -1.99
C GLY A 80 -8.59 27.26 -1.43
N GLY A 81 -7.97 26.42 -2.27
CA GLY A 81 -7.21 25.27 -1.79
C GLY A 81 -6.02 25.69 -0.93
N LEU A 82 -5.95 25.19 0.31
CA LEU A 82 -4.83 25.50 1.20
C LEU A 82 -3.53 24.92 0.61
N VAL A 83 -2.47 25.73 0.58
CA VAL A 83 -1.14 25.35 0.11
C VAL A 83 -0.21 25.03 1.28
N PRO A 84 0.70 24.04 1.17
CA PRO A 84 1.72 23.80 2.18
C PRO A 84 2.72 24.96 2.24
N THR A 85 2.80 25.68 3.37
CA THR A 85 3.61 26.93 3.46
C THR A 85 4.59 26.98 4.63
N GLY A 86 4.67 25.93 5.46
CA GLY A 86 5.56 25.90 6.62
C GLY A 86 6.53 24.72 6.62
N PRO A 87 7.58 24.77 7.45
CA PRO A 87 8.31 23.56 7.81
C PRO A 87 7.34 22.57 8.46
N TYR A 88 7.71 21.29 8.44
CA TYR A 88 7.03 20.28 9.24
C TYR A 88 6.90 20.73 10.70
N ARG A 89 5.77 20.41 11.34
CA ARG A 89 5.61 20.49 12.81
C ARG A 89 5.42 19.10 13.38
N LEU A 90 6.01 18.84 14.53
CA LEU A 90 5.80 17.58 15.26
C LEU A 90 4.34 17.50 15.74
N LEU A 91 3.65 16.43 15.35
CA LEU A 91 2.34 16.05 15.87
C LEU A 91 2.47 15.12 17.06
N GLU A 92 3.23 14.04 16.90
CA GLU A 92 3.37 12.97 17.90
C GLU A 92 4.80 12.41 17.90
N ALA A 93 5.28 12.04 19.08
CA ALA A 93 6.53 11.32 19.28
C ALA A 93 6.25 10.13 20.21
N HIS A 94 6.07 8.96 19.61
CA HIS A 94 5.78 7.71 20.30
C HIS A 94 7.11 7.11 20.74
N GLU A 95 7.46 7.26 22.02
CA GLU A 95 8.74 6.79 22.56
C GLU A 95 8.60 6.33 24.00
N GLY A 96 9.44 5.36 24.38
CA GLY A 96 9.56 4.89 25.75
C GLY A 96 8.21 4.47 26.33
N ARG A 97 7.99 4.78 27.60
CA ARG A 97 6.79 4.34 28.34
C ARG A 97 5.47 4.87 27.80
N ASP A 98 5.51 5.99 27.08
CA ASP A 98 4.30 6.60 26.51
C ASP A 98 3.91 5.95 25.17
N PHE A 99 4.78 5.13 24.57
CA PHE A 99 4.57 4.55 23.23
C PHE A 99 3.21 3.87 23.09
N PHE A 100 2.88 2.95 24.02
CA PHE A 100 1.63 2.19 23.97
C PHE A 100 0.37 3.05 24.17
N SER A 101 0.49 4.28 24.68
CA SER A 101 -0.67 5.16 24.87
C SER A 101 -1.27 5.63 23.54
N TYR A 102 -0.49 5.63 22.46
CA TYR A 102 -0.89 6.05 21.12
C TYR A 102 -1.65 4.98 20.33
N TYR A 103 -1.69 3.75 20.83
CA TYR A 103 -2.22 2.59 20.10
C TYR A 103 -3.31 1.86 20.89
N ASP A 104 -4.21 1.23 20.15
CA ASP A 104 -5.06 0.15 20.61
C ASP A 104 -4.42 -1.19 20.21
N PHE A 105 -4.58 -2.22 21.05
CA PHE A 105 -4.09 -3.56 20.76
C PHE A 105 -5.21 -4.36 20.12
N TYR A 106 -5.08 -4.66 18.83
CA TYR A 106 -6.01 -5.52 18.14
C TYR A 106 -5.97 -6.93 18.75
N ASN A 107 -7.15 -7.50 19.02
CA ASN A 107 -7.29 -8.78 19.69
C ASN A 107 -8.23 -9.68 18.89
N GLY A 108 -7.65 -10.62 18.15
CA GLY A 108 -8.40 -11.46 17.23
C GLY A 108 -7.51 -12.19 16.23
N SER A 109 -8.15 -12.96 15.36
CA SER A 109 -7.50 -13.58 14.21
C SER A 109 -7.00 -12.52 13.24
N ASP A 110 -6.00 -12.87 12.43
CA ASP A 110 -5.60 -12.03 11.32
C ASP A 110 -6.74 -11.86 10.29
N SER A 111 -6.65 -10.82 9.45
CA SER A 111 -7.68 -10.52 8.47
C SER A 111 -7.88 -11.69 7.49
N LEU A 112 -9.06 -11.80 6.86
CA LEU A 112 -9.28 -12.83 5.84
C LEU A 112 -8.37 -12.65 4.62
N GLY A 113 -7.98 -11.41 4.31
CA GLY A 113 -7.10 -11.09 3.17
C GLY A 113 -5.64 -11.47 3.42
N SER A 114 -5.14 -11.28 4.64
CA SER A 114 -3.76 -11.64 5.02
C SER A 114 -3.67 -13.12 5.42
N ALA A 115 -4.67 -13.62 6.15
CA ALA A 115 -4.82 -15.01 6.60
C ALA A 115 -3.58 -15.58 7.31
N GLY A 116 -2.86 -14.75 8.08
CA GLY A 116 -1.67 -15.15 8.81
C GLY A 116 -1.94 -16.26 9.84
N PHE A 117 -0.95 -17.12 10.06
CA PHE A 117 -0.95 -18.19 11.06
C PHE A 117 -0.58 -17.66 12.45
N ASN A 118 -1.32 -16.65 12.87
CA ASN A 118 -1.18 -16.01 14.17
C ASN A 118 -2.54 -15.61 14.74
N THR A 119 -2.53 -15.32 16.04
CA THR A 119 -3.64 -14.68 16.74
C THR A 119 -3.09 -13.47 17.47
N TYR A 120 -3.63 -12.30 17.17
CA TYR A 120 -3.25 -11.07 17.87
C TYR A 120 -3.93 -11.02 19.24
N VAL A 121 -3.21 -10.52 20.24
CA VAL A 121 -3.66 -10.55 21.63
C VAL A 121 -3.81 -9.16 22.25
N SER A 122 -4.69 -9.04 23.24
CA SER A 122 -4.85 -7.81 24.02
C SER A 122 -3.55 -7.40 24.73
N GLN A 123 -3.43 -6.11 25.04
CA GLN A 123 -2.29 -5.57 25.78
C GLN A 123 -1.98 -6.35 27.07
N SER A 124 -3.00 -6.62 27.89
CA SER A 124 -2.83 -7.36 29.14
C SER A 124 -2.25 -8.76 28.95
N LYS A 125 -2.69 -9.49 27.91
CA LYS A 125 -2.17 -10.82 27.58
C LYS A 125 -0.75 -10.72 27.01
N ALA A 126 -0.48 -9.72 26.18
CA ALA A 126 0.85 -9.44 25.65
C ALA A 126 1.88 -9.16 26.76
N GLU A 127 1.51 -8.37 27.76
CA GLU A 127 2.32 -8.05 28.94
C GLU A 127 2.54 -9.29 29.82
N GLU A 128 1.48 -10.08 30.09
CA GLU A 128 1.58 -11.33 30.84
C GLU A 128 2.57 -12.31 30.19
N MET A 129 2.53 -12.38 28.86
CA MET A 129 3.39 -13.24 28.04
C MET A 129 4.78 -12.63 27.78
N ARG A 130 5.00 -11.36 28.17
CA ARG A 130 6.22 -10.58 27.94
C ARG A 130 6.62 -10.47 26.46
N ILE A 131 5.62 -10.41 25.59
CA ILE A 131 5.82 -10.15 24.16
C ILE A 131 5.70 -8.66 23.83
N VAL A 132 5.43 -7.81 24.83
CA VAL A 132 5.62 -6.36 24.77
C VAL A 132 6.28 -5.86 26.05
N ASP A 133 7.22 -4.92 25.93
CA ASP A 133 7.86 -4.25 27.07
C ASP A 133 8.60 -2.96 26.63
N ILE A 134 9.07 -2.18 27.60
CA ILE A 134 10.13 -1.18 27.40
C ILE A 134 11.44 -1.77 27.90
N VAL A 135 12.32 -2.10 26.97
CA VAL A 135 13.62 -2.71 27.26
C VAL A 135 14.74 -1.68 27.17
N THR A 136 15.86 -1.96 27.83
CA THR A 136 17.07 -1.16 27.70
C THR A 136 17.95 -1.73 26.60
N GLY A 137 18.19 -0.94 25.56
CA GLY A 137 19.12 -1.24 24.49
C GLY A 137 20.57 -0.88 24.84
N ASP A 138 21.43 -0.88 23.83
CA ASP A 138 22.81 -0.45 23.98
C ASP A 138 22.87 1.04 24.37
N ASN A 139 23.92 1.44 25.09
CA ASN A 139 24.09 2.83 25.57
C ASN A 139 22.96 3.33 26.49
N ASN A 140 22.24 2.43 27.18
CA ASN A 140 21.12 2.74 28.08
C ASN A 140 19.92 3.41 27.40
N GLU A 141 19.71 3.18 26.11
CA GLU A 141 18.52 3.71 25.44
C GLU A 141 17.26 2.90 25.79
N GLU A 142 16.14 3.58 26.07
CA GLU A 142 14.84 2.91 26.15
C GLU A 142 14.34 2.57 24.75
N LEU A 143 13.97 1.30 24.53
CA LEU A 143 13.44 0.75 23.30
C LEU A 143 12.11 0.05 23.58
N VAL A 144 11.17 0.21 22.66
CA VAL A 144 9.92 -0.54 22.65
C VAL A 144 10.19 -1.91 22.06
N TYR A 145 9.94 -2.96 22.83
CA TYR A 145 10.07 -4.35 22.41
C TYR A 145 8.70 -4.91 22.06
N LEU A 146 8.56 -5.51 20.88
CA LEU A 146 7.35 -6.20 20.43
C LEU A 146 7.73 -7.53 19.79
N SER A 147 7.08 -8.62 20.17
CA SER A 147 7.40 -9.96 19.65
C SER A 147 6.15 -10.85 19.60
N SER A 148 6.36 -12.15 19.61
CA SER A 148 5.35 -13.19 19.50
C SER A 148 5.71 -14.35 20.45
N ALA A 149 4.76 -15.25 20.71
CA ALA A 149 5.00 -16.42 21.54
C ALA A 149 4.29 -17.67 21.00
N PRO A 150 4.90 -18.85 21.14
CA PRO A 150 4.27 -20.08 20.69
C PRO A 150 3.03 -20.39 21.51
N THR A 151 2.03 -20.97 20.85
CA THR A 151 0.90 -21.62 21.52
C THR A 151 1.14 -23.12 21.62
N LYS A 152 0.34 -23.83 22.44
CA LYS A 152 0.47 -25.29 22.57
C LYS A 152 0.07 -26.03 21.30
N VAL A 153 -0.94 -25.51 20.59
CA VAL A 153 -1.53 -26.03 19.36
C VAL A 153 -2.09 -24.85 18.60
N GLY A 154 -1.88 -24.80 17.28
CA GLY A 154 -2.50 -23.81 16.41
C GLY A 154 -1.67 -22.54 16.21
N PRO A 155 -2.33 -21.42 15.84
CA PRO A 155 -1.66 -20.18 15.48
C PRO A 155 -0.78 -19.62 16.61
N ARG A 156 0.29 -18.92 16.23
CA ARG A 156 1.21 -18.25 17.16
C ARG A 156 0.55 -16.98 17.74
N ASP A 157 0.67 -16.75 19.05
CA ASP A 157 0.22 -15.48 19.64
C ASP A 157 1.18 -14.35 19.22
N SER A 158 0.64 -13.22 18.75
CA SER A 158 1.42 -12.10 18.22
C SER A 158 0.78 -10.75 18.55
N ILE A 159 1.36 -9.66 18.03
CA ILE A 159 0.93 -8.29 18.28
C ILE A 159 0.52 -7.57 16.99
N ARG A 160 -0.53 -6.75 17.09
CA ARG A 160 -0.94 -5.75 16.11
C ARG A 160 -1.39 -4.51 16.89
N LEU A 161 -0.70 -3.40 16.66
CA LEU A 161 -0.97 -2.11 17.27
C LEU A 161 -1.62 -1.21 16.23
N GLU A 162 -2.76 -0.62 16.58
CA GLU A 162 -3.56 0.25 15.73
C GLU A 162 -3.57 1.65 16.33
N GLY A 163 -3.01 2.62 15.61
CA GLY A 163 -2.89 4.01 16.05
C GLY A 163 -4.27 4.65 16.28
N LYS A 164 -4.42 5.36 17.40
CA LYS A 164 -5.67 6.03 17.77
C LYS A 164 -5.98 7.25 16.92
N ARG A 165 -4.95 7.91 16.40
CA ARG A 165 -5.10 9.12 15.56
C ARG A 165 -5.30 8.71 14.10
N ARG A 166 -6.24 9.40 13.47
CA ARG A 166 -6.50 9.36 12.02
C ARG A 166 -5.79 10.54 11.33
N PHE A 167 -5.25 10.28 10.14
CA PHE A 167 -4.41 11.19 9.37
C PHE A 167 -4.95 11.33 7.95
N GLU A 168 -4.75 12.52 7.39
CA GLU A 168 -5.09 12.88 6.00
C GLU A 168 -3.87 13.21 5.14
N ARG A 169 -2.70 13.23 5.79
CA ARG A 169 -1.37 13.58 5.27
C ARG A 169 -0.36 13.44 6.41
N GLY A 170 0.92 13.45 6.08
CA GLY A 170 1.95 13.56 7.10
C GLY A 170 3.34 13.13 6.63
N LEU A 171 4.28 13.25 7.55
CA LEU A 171 5.60 12.65 7.47
C LEU A 171 5.76 11.71 8.65
N PHE A 172 5.86 10.42 8.37
CA PHE A 172 5.87 9.33 9.34
C PHE A 172 7.25 8.70 9.36
N ILE A 173 7.87 8.66 10.53
CA ILE A 173 9.26 8.21 10.70
C ILE A 173 9.28 7.08 11.72
N LEU A 174 9.82 5.92 11.34
CA LEU A 174 10.11 4.79 12.23
C LEU A 174 11.63 4.71 12.46
N ASP A 175 12.08 4.92 13.70
CA ASP A 175 13.46 4.63 14.14
C ASP A 175 13.48 3.23 14.77
N VAL A 176 14.00 2.26 14.02
CA VAL A 176 14.03 0.84 14.42
C VAL A 176 15.46 0.37 14.63
N ARG A 177 15.75 -0.27 15.77
CA ARG A 177 17.04 -0.88 16.11
C ARG A 177 17.09 -2.36 15.81
N HIS A 178 15.94 -3.01 15.77
CA HIS A 178 15.78 -4.39 15.31
C HIS A 178 14.39 -4.56 14.73
N MET A 179 14.26 -5.18 13.57
CA MET A 179 12.98 -5.61 13.00
C MET A 179 12.90 -7.13 12.90
N PRO A 180 11.68 -7.71 12.89
CA PRO A 180 11.52 -9.14 12.71
C PRO A 180 12.13 -9.63 11.39
N ASP A 181 12.83 -10.75 11.44
CA ASP A 181 13.47 -11.36 10.27
C ASP A 181 13.30 -12.89 10.31
N GLY A 182 13.34 -13.52 9.13
CA GLY A 182 13.40 -14.97 8.99
C GLY A 182 12.21 -15.60 8.25
N CYS A 183 12.33 -16.90 8.02
CA CYS A 183 11.35 -17.69 7.28
C CYS A 183 9.98 -17.71 7.95
N GLY A 184 8.91 -17.57 7.16
CA GLY A 184 7.53 -17.56 7.67
C GLY A 184 7.14 -16.30 8.45
N VAL A 185 8.04 -15.33 8.59
CA VAL A 185 7.80 -14.05 9.28
C VAL A 185 7.27 -13.02 8.29
N TRP A 186 6.31 -12.20 8.74
CA TRP A 186 5.71 -11.11 7.97
C TRP A 186 5.48 -9.87 8.87
N PRO A 187 6.51 -9.02 9.07
CA PRO A 187 6.37 -7.76 9.79
C PRO A 187 5.88 -6.63 8.87
N ALA A 188 5.09 -5.71 9.42
CA ALA A 188 4.68 -4.51 8.71
C ALA A 188 4.58 -3.27 9.62
N PHE A 189 4.98 -2.12 9.09
CA PHE A 189 4.67 -0.78 9.56
C PHE A 189 4.03 0.00 8.40
N TRP A 190 2.75 0.34 8.55
CA TRP A 190 1.90 0.72 7.44
C TRP A 190 0.78 1.66 7.89
N LEU A 191 0.04 2.21 6.92
CA LEU A 191 -1.12 3.07 7.16
C LEU A 191 -2.33 2.55 6.40
N THR A 192 -3.50 2.56 7.02
CA THR A 192 -4.74 2.11 6.38
C THR A 192 -5.98 2.70 7.06
N ASP A 193 -7.13 2.51 6.42
CA ASP A 193 -8.44 2.63 7.03
C ASP A 193 -9.24 1.35 6.81
N GLU A 194 -9.07 0.38 7.71
CA GLU A 194 -9.57 -0.99 7.59
C GLU A 194 -11.09 -1.04 7.43
N ASP A 195 -11.81 -0.12 8.07
CA ASP A 195 -13.28 -0.04 7.98
C ASP A 195 -13.75 0.32 6.56
N ALA A 196 -12.90 0.97 5.78
CA ALA A 196 -13.19 1.45 4.43
C ALA A 196 -12.25 0.87 3.37
N TRP A 197 -11.43 -0.13 3.71
CA TRP A 197 -10.49 -0.73 2.78
C TRP A 197 -11.20 -1.44 1.60
N PRO A 198 -10.73 -1.32 0.35
CA PRO A 198 -9.55 -0.58 -0.11
C PRO A 198 -9.86 0.86 -0.58
N TRP A 199 -11.06 1.40 -0.32
CA TRP A 199 -11.50 2.70 -0.85
C TRP A 199 -10.76 3.89 -0.25
N ASN A 200 -10.35 3.78 1.00
CA ASN A 200 -9.50 4.75 1.69
C ASN A 200 -8.02 4.34 1.70
N GLY A 201 -7.68 3.27 0.97
CA GLY A 201 -6.34 2.87 0.62
C GLY A 201 -5.52 2.22 1.74
N GLU A 202 -4.31 1.84 1.35
CA GLU A 202 -3.26 1.28 2.20
C GLU A 202 -1.90 1.83 1.75
N ILE A 203 -1.01 2.11 2.69
CA ILE A 203 0.37 2.52 2.43
C ILE A 203 1.33 1.70 3.29
N ASP A 204 2.05 0.77 2.67
CA ASP A 204 3.03 -0.07 3.35
C ASP A 204 4.39 0.61 3.36
N VAL A 205 4.80 1.13 4.52
CA VAL A 205 6.05 1.90 4.64
C VAL A 205 7.25 0.98 4.76
N LEU A 206 7.12 -0.04 5.61
CA LEU A 206 8.07 -1.13 5.79
C LEU A 206 7.26 -2.41 5.83
N GLU A 207 7.45 -3.27 4.84
CA GLU A 207 6.91 -4.61 4.80
C GLU A 207 7.95 -5.58 4.23
N GLY A 208 8.00 -6.79 4.76
CA GLY A 208 8.85 -7.86 4.25
C GLY A 208 8.27 -9.23 4.55
N VAL A 209 8.76 -10.25 3.85
CA VAL A 209 8.43 -11.64 4.19
C VAL A 209 9.65 -12.53 4.11
N ASN A 210 9.66 -13.62 4.88
CA ASN A 210 10.62 -14.73 4.74
C ASN A 210 12.12 -14.33 4.80
N GLY A 211 12.46 -13.25 5.50
CA GLY A 211 13.85 -12.74 5.57
C GLY A 211 14.31 -12.00 4.32
N GLN A 212 13.38 -11.42 3.55
CA GLN A 212 13.71 -10.49 2.47
C GLN A 212 14.55 -9.32 2.98
N THR A 213 15.53 -8.90 2.18
CA THR A 213 16.53 -7.89 2.58
C THR A 213 16.46 -6.59 1.79
N THR A 214 15.49 -6.47 0.89
CA THR A 214 15.25 -5.26 0.09
C THR A 214 13.97 -4.58 0.58
N ALA A 215 14.08 -3.32 1.00
CA ALA A 215 12.94 -2.52 1.39
C ALA A 215 11.95 -2.32 0.23
N LYS A 216 10.68 -2.31 0.59
CA LYS A 216 9.58 -2.08 -0.33
C LYS A 216 8.61 -1.07 0.27
N THR A 217 8.02 -0.24 -0.58
CA THR A 217 6.80 0.48 -0.26
C THR A 217 5.75 0.10 -1.26
N ALA A 218 4.57 -0.29 -0.79
CA ALA A 218 3.43 -0.64 -1.62
C ALA A 218 2.26 0.30 -1.33
N LEU A 219 1.42 0.54 -2.34
CA LEU A 219 0.12 1.17 -2.17
C LEU A 219 -0.97 0.25 -2.70
N HIS A 220 -2.06 0.16 -1.94
CA HIS A 220 -3.25 -0.60 -2.32
C HIS A 220 -4.45 0.36 -2.36
N THR A 221 -5.21 0.31 -3.45
CA THR A 221 -6.35 1.20 -3.68
C THR A 221 -7.53 0.46 -4.31
N SER A 222 -8.68 1.15 -4.37
CA SER A 222 -9.73 0.83 -5.35
C SER A 222 -9.24 1.06 -6.80
N ASN A 223 -10.14 0.90 -7.79
CA ASN A 223 -9.81 1.07 -9.20
C ASN A 223 -9.33 2.50 -9.55
N GLU A 224 -8.75 2.65 -10.75
CA GLU A 224 -8.31 3.95 -11.32
C GLU A 224 -7.14 4.61 -10.58
N CYS A 225 -6.17 3.80 -10.15
CA CYS A 225 -4.88 4.27 -9.65
C CYS A 225 -3.72 3.55 -10.35
N ASP A 226 -3.17 4.20 -11.37
CA ASP A 226 -2.07 3.68 -12.19
C ASP A 226 -0.90 4.68 -12.22
N MET A 227 0.29 4.20 -11.85
CA MET A 227 1.51 5.00 -11.81
C MET A 227 2.20 5.06 -13.17
N TYR A 228 1.77 4.23 -14.13
CA TYR A 228 2.31 4.17 -15.47
C TYR A 228 2.30 5.55 -16.14
N ALA A 229 3.45 5.97 -16.66
CA ALA A 229 3.71 7.28 -17.26
C ALA A 229 3.62 8.52 -16.35
N HIS A 230 3.23 8.37 -15.08
CA HIS A 230 3.08 9.49 -14.13
C HIS A 230 4.25 9.64 -13.16
N VAL A 231 5.15 8.65 -13.10
CA VAL A 231 6.37 8.69 -12.28
C VAL A 231 7.60 8.76 -13.19
N ALA A 232 8.33 9.87 -13.11
CA ALA A 232 9.57 10.03 -13.86
C ALA A 232 10.70 9.18 -13.25
N PRO A 233 11.54 8.49 -14.06
CA PRO A 233 12.62 7.66 -13.54
C PRO A 233 13.64 8.39 -12.65
N TYR A 234 13.81 9.70 -12.84
CA TYR A 234 14.74 10.54 -12.06
C TYR A 234 14.11 11.09 -10.76
N ALA A 235 12.85 10.79 -10.47
CA ALA A 235 12.19 11.21 -9.23
C ALA A 235 12.51 10.29 -8.04
N LYS A 236 13.10 9.12 -8.29
CA LYS A 236 13.44 8.10 -7.29
C LYS A 236 14.70 7.33 -7.67
N THR A 237 15.34 6.68 -6.71
CA THR A 237 16.50 5.79 -6.95
C THR A 237 16.11 4.33 -7.17
N GLY A 238 15.02 3.88 -6.55
CA GLY A 238 14.52 2.50 -6.66
C GLY A 238 13.76 2.24 -7.97
N ASP A 239 13.26 1.02 -8.11
CA ASP A 239 12.48 0.57 -9.28
C ASP A 239 11.11 0.00 -8.86
N TRP A 240 10.24 -0.34 -9.80
CA TRP A 240 9.03 -1.11 -9.53
C TRP A 240 9.38 -2.59 -9.28
N GLU A 241 8.65 -3.28 -8.40
CA GLU A 241 8.73 -4.73 -8.28
C GLU A 241 8.31 -5.36 -9.61
N TRP A 242 9.03 -6.38 -10.05
CA TRP A 242 8.71 -7.09 -11.28
C TRP A 242 7.92 -8.35 -10.96
N ILE A 243 6.68 -8.38 -11.44
CA ILE A 243 5.73 -9.46 -11.20
C ILE A 243 5.83 -10.49 -12.30
N THR A 244 5.96 -11.75 -11.87
CA THR A 244 5.99 -12.92 -12.74
C THR A 244 5.00 -13.97 -12.27
N GLY A 245 4.58 -14.84 -13.18
CA GLY A 245 3.73 -15.99 -12.88
C GLY A 245 2.24 -15.70 -12.72
N ILE A 246 1.76 -14.52 -13.17
CA ILE A 246 0.35 -14.14 -13.04
C ILE A 246 -0.52 -15.21 -13.73
N PRO A 247 -1.51 -15.80 -13.03
CA PRO A 247 -2.32 -16.87 -13.58
C PRO A 247 -3.12 -16.39 -14.80
N ASN A 248 -3.15 -17.20 -15.83
CA ASN A 248 -3.99 -16.92 -16.99
C ASN A 248 -5.47 -16.95 -16.57
N THR A 249 -6.20 -15.89 -16.86
CA THR A 249 -7.59 -15.68 -16.43
C THR A 249 -8.58 -16.74 -16.91
N PHE A 250 -8.26 -17.50 -17.96
CA PHE A 250 -9.13 -18.56 -18.50
C PHE A 250 -8.78 -19.95 -17.97
N THR A 251 -7.50 -20.22 -17.68
CA THR A 251 -7.00 -21.56 -17.34
C THR A 251 -6.61 -21.71 -15.88
N GLY A 252 -6.32 -20.59 -15.18
CA GLY A 252 -5.77 -20.59 -13.83
C GLY A 252 -4.31 -21.04 -13.75
N GLU A 253 -3.66 -21.37 -14.87
CA GLU A 253 -2.26 -21.78 -14.90
C GLU A 253 -1.33 -20.56 -14.78
N PRO A 254 -0.27 -20.60 -13.94
CA PRO A 254 0.71 -19.52 -13.84
C PRO A 254 1.39 -19.20 -15.18
N ASP A 255 1.29 -17.96 -15.66
CA ASP A 255 2.03 -17.52 -16.85
C ASP A 255 3.41 -17.00 -16.47
N LEU A 256 4.42 -17.86 -16.52
CA LEU A 256 5.81 -17.49 -16.24
C LEU A 256 6.43 -16.54 -17.28
N ARG A 257 5.72 -16.22 -18.37
CA ARG A 257 6.14 -15.20 -19.35
C ARG A 257 5.62 -13.81 -19.00
N SER A 258 4.67 -13.71 -18.06
CA SER A 258 4.32 -12.42 -17.48
C SER A 258 5.56 -11.86 -16.77
N ASN A 259 5.98 -10.66 -17.18
CA ASN A 259 7.05 -9.91 -16.56
C ASN A 259 6.70 -8.44 -16.70
N LYS A 260 6.02 -7.89 -15.70
CA LYS A 260 5.51 -6.52 -15.72
C LYS A 260 5.85 -5.83 -14.40
N PRO A 261 6.08 -4.51 -14.42
CA PRO A 261 6.19 -3.75 -13.18
C PRO A 261 4.88 -3.81 -12.41
N ALA A 262 4.96 -3.82 -11.08
CA ALA A 262 3.85 -3.59 -10.17
C ALA A 262 3.61 -2.08 -10.06
N ASP A 263 3.10 -1.43 -11.11
CA ASP A 263 2.86 0.02 -11.16
C ASP A 263 1.38 0.41 -11.06
N ASN A 264 0.47 -0.55 -10.93
CA ASN A 264 -0.96 -0.30 -10.74
C ASN A 264 -1.40 -0.60 -9.30
N CYS A 265 -1.92 0.40 -8.60
CA CYS A 265 -2.21 0.28 -7.17
C CYS A 265 -3.56 -0.38 -6.89
N TRP A 266 -4.38 -0.60 -7.92
CA TRP A 266 -5.66 -1.26 -7.77
C TRP A 266 -5.48 -2.73 -7.38
N ILE A 267 -6.08 -3.13 -6.26
CA ILE A 267 -5.98 -4.50 -5.74
C ILE A 267 -6.49 -5.59 -6.69
N MET A 268 -7.31 -5.26 -7.70
CA MET A 268 -7.79 -6.21 -8.71
C MET A 268 -7.20 -5.96 -10.10
N ALA A 269 -6.05 -5.30 -10.19
CA ALA A 269 -5.39 -5.03 -11.47
C ALA A 269 -5.08 -6.33 -12.23
N GLN A 270 -5.67 -6.50 -13.41
CA GLN A 270 -5.61 -7.76 -14.20
C GLN A 270 -4.20 -8.15 -14.68
N HIS A 271 -3.21 -7.26 -14.56
CA HIS A 271 -1.84 -7.48 -15.01
C HIS A 271 -0.83 -7.61 -13.86
N GLN A 272 -1.34 -7.85 -12.65
CA GLN A 272 -0.58 -8.13 -11.43
C GLN A 272 -1.28 -9.28 -10.67
N TRP A 273 -0.72 -9.73 -9.56
CA TRP A 273 -1.44 -10.61 -8.65
C TRP A 273 -2.59 -9.87 -7.97
N GLU A 274 -3.62 -10.61 -7.57
CA GLU A 274 -4.66 -10.06 -6.70
C GLU A 274 -4.02 -9.54 -5.42
N ASN A 275 -4.41 -8.33 -5.03
CA ASN A 275 -3.85 -7.58 -3.93
C ASN A 275 -2.34 -7.28 -4.02
N GLU A 276 -1.72 -7.28 -5.20
CA GLU A 276 -0.30 -6.90 -5.33
C GLU A 276 -0.05 -5.43 -5.01
N GLY A 277 -0.99 -4.56 -5.39
CA GLY A 277 -0.80 -3.10 -5.32
C GLY A 277 0.32 -2.62 -6.26
N CYS A 278 0.68 -1.34 -6.14
CA CYS A 278 1.83 -0.79 -6.85
C CYS A 278 3.00 -0.75 -5.88
N THR A 279 4.09 -1.44 -6.21
CA THR A 279 5.16 -1.74 -5.26
C THR A 279 6.49 -1.24 -5.77
N ALA A 280 7.07 -0.29 -5.07
CA ALA A 280 8.41 0.23 -5.33
C ALA A 280 9.44 -0.46 -4.43
N VAL A 281 10.53 -0.92 -5.02
CA VAL A 281 11.62 -1.63 -4.35
C VAL A 281 12.89 -0.81 -4.35
N HIS A 282 13.66 -0.90 -3.27
CA HIS A 282 14.97 -0.26 -3.20
C HIS A 282 15.96 -0.90 -4.20
N ASP A 283 16.86 -0.10 -4.77
CA ASP A 283 17.97 -0.56 -5.64
C ASP A 283 19.11 -1.29 -4.91
N ARG A 284 18.97 -1.47 -3.58
CA ARG A 284 19.94 -2.12 -2.70
C ARG A 284 19.27 -3.25 -1.93
N ASN A 285 20.03 -4.31 -1.65
CA ASN A 285 19.57 -5.53 -0.99
C ASN A 285 20.01 -5.64 0.49
N ASP A 286 20.40 -4.53 1.09
CA ASP A 286 20.82 -4.41 2.50
C ASP A 286 19.97 -3.36 3.24
N THR A 287 18.69 -3.27 2.86
CA THR A 287 17.76 -2.20 3.26
C THR A 287 16.57 -2.70 4.06
N LEU A 288 16.50 -3.99 4.37
CA LEU A 288 15.47 -4.61 5.21
C LEU A 288 16.06 -5.81 5.98
N GLY A 289 15.42 -6.22 7.07
CA GLY A 289 15.70 -7.48 7.75
C GLY A 289 17.10 -7.59 8.34
N ALA A 290 17.68 -8.80 8.25
CA ALA A 290 18.96 -9.14 8.88
C ALA A 290 20.12 -8.16 8.58
N PRO A 291 20.36 -7.68 7.34
CA PRO A 291 21.38 -6.66 7.07
C PRO A 291 21.21 -5.36 7.87
N VAL A 292 19.99 -4.86 8.01
CA VAL A 292 19.69 -3.63 8.75
C VAL A 292 19.85 -3.87 10.25
N ASN A 293 19.39 -5.03 10.75
CA ASN A 293 19.61 -5.43 12.14
C ASN A 293 21.11 -5.52 12.47
N ALA A 294 21.92 -6.08 11.58
CA ALA A 294 23.37 -6.17 11.74
C ALA A 294 24.07 -4.80 11.72
N ALA A 295 23.48 -3.81 11.05
CA ALA A 295 23.95 -2.42 11.03
C ALA A 295 23.53 -1.61 12.28
N GLY A 296 22.78 -2.21 13.22
CA GLY A 296 22.28 -1.54 14.42
C GLY A 296 20.93 -0.84 14.22
N GLY A 297 20.25 -1.11 13.11
CA GLY A 297 18.94 -0.55 12.80
C GLY A 297 18.90 0.33 11.54
N GLY A 298 17.76 0.97 11.35
CA GLY A 298 17.51 1.88 10.24
C GLY A 298 16.36 2.84 10.52
N ILE A 299 16.28 3.89 9.71
CA ILE A 299 15.19 4.86 9.75
C ILE A 299 14.35 4.72 8.48
N TYR A 300 13.06 4.45 8.63
CA TYR A 300 12.10 4.35 7.52
C TYR A 300 11.20 5.56 7.56
N VAL A 301 11.05 6.24 6.42
CA VAL A 301 10.33 7.51 6.35
C VAL A 301 9.32 7.49 5.21
N LEU A 302 8.06 7.80 5.51
CA LEU A 302 7.01 8.06 4.53
C LEU A 302 6.65 9.54 4.53
N GLU A 303 6.69 10.19 3.38
CA GLU A 303 6.11 11.51 3.15
C GLU A 303 4.84 11.36 2.30
N TRP A 304 3.67 11.57 2.90
CA TRP A 304 2.37 11.58 2.24
C TRP A 304 1.84 13.01 2.17
N ASP A 305 1.87 13.61 0.98
CA ASP A 305 1.48 15.00 0.75
C ASP A 305 0.52 15.09 -0.47
N PRO A 306 -0.80 14.96 -0.23
CA PRO A 306 -1.79 15.04 -1.29
C PRO A 306 -1.84 16.42 -1.95
N GLN A 307 -1.44 17.49 -1.25
CA GLN A 307 -1.42 18.86 -1.78
C GLN A 307 -0.26 19.10 -2.75
N ASN A 308 0.87 18.44 -2.51
CA ASN A 308 1.98 18.41 -3.46
C ASN A 308 1.96 17.20 -4.39
N HIS A 309 0.86 16.43 -4.40
CA HIS A 309 0.61 15.38 -5.38
C HIS A 309 1.59 14.20 -5.35
N TYR A 310 2.08 13.83 -4.15
CA TYR A 310 2.99 12.69 -4.04
C TYR A 310 2.87 11.90 -2.74
N ILE A 311 3.33 10.65 -2.82
CA ILE A 311 3.78 9.83 -1.69
C ILE A 311 5.23 9.43 -1.96
N LYS A 312 6.12 9.54 -0.96
CA LYS A 312 7.55 9.20 -1.09
C LYS A 312 8.04 8.38 0.09
N SER A 313 9.01 7.50 -0.15
CA SER A 313 9.62 6.68 0.89
C SER A 313 11.15 6.70 0.84
N TRP A 314 11.78 6.72 2.02
CA TRP A 314 13.23 6.62 2.23
C TRP A 314 13.56 5.55 3.26
N VAL A 315 14.72 4.91 3.09
CA VAL A 315 15.37 4.10 4.12
C VAL A 315 16.79 4.62 4.33
N PHE A 316 17.17 4.81 5.59
CA PHE A 316 18.52 5.23 5.98
C PHE A 316 19.14 4.19 6.90
N SER A 317 20.16 3.47 6.40
CA SER A 317 20.98 2.53 7.18
C SER A 317 22.34 2.29 6.51
N PRO A 318 23.47 2.31 7.25
CA PRO A 318 23.61 2.85 8.61
C PRO A 318 23.70 4.39 8.63
N GLU A 319 23.86 5.02 7.46
CA GLU A 319 24.06 6.47 7.34
C GLU A 319 22.72 7.21 7.39
N ILE A 320 22.61 8.17 8.32
CA ILE A 320 21.40 8.96 8.54
C ILE A 320 21.73 10.44 8.24
N PRO A 321 20.92 11.14 7.42
CA PRO A 321 21.07 12.59 7.22
C PRO A 321 21.01 13.35 8.54
N GLN A 322 21.95 14.28 8.76
CA GLN A 322 22.06 15.00 10.03
C GLN A 322 20.77 15.72 10.44
N ASN A 323 20.05 16.32 9.47
CA ASN A 323 18.76 16.96 9.74
C ASN A 323 17.72 15.98 10.30
N LEU A 324 17.61 14.78 9.73
CA LEU A 324 16.68 13.75 10.20
C LEU A 324 17.06 13.24 11.59
N PHE A 325 18.35 13.00 11.83
CA PHE A 325 18.86 12.61 13.13
C PHE A 325 18.54 13.66 14.22
N ASP A 326 18.81 14.93 13.94
CA ASP A 326 18.53 16.02 14.89
C ASP A 326 17.02 16.23 15.10
N ALA A 327 16.19 16.03 14.07
CA ALA A 327 14.75 16.15 14.19
C ALA A 327 14.17 15.12 15.19
N MET A 328 14.58 13.86 15.09
CA MET A 328 14.17 12.81 16.04
C MET A 328 14.74 13.07 17.44
N ARG A 329 16.04 13.35 17.53
CA ARG A 329 16.73 13.60 18.81
C ARG A 329 16.12 14.76 19.60
N THR A 330 15.62 15.77 18.91
CA THR A 330 15.05 16.97 19.56
C THR A 330 13.52 16.92 19.70
N ALA A 331 12.83 15.89 19.21
CA ALA A 331 11.36 15.83 19.15
C ALA A 331 10.70 16.04 20.51
N LYS A 332 11.22 15.41 21.58
CA LYS A 332 10.69 15.55 22.96
C LYS A 332 11.27 16.73 23.76
N VAL A 333 12.09 17.60 23.16
CA VAL A 333 12.58 18.81 23.85
C VAL A 333 11.38 19.71 24.17
N LYS A 334 11.27 20.14 25.44
CA LYS A 334 10.10 20.91 25.93
C LYS A 334 10.02 22.30 25.30
N ASP A 335 11.16 22.95 25.13
CA ASP A 335 11.25 24.23 24.43
C ASP A 335 11.15 23.98 22.92
N THR A 336 9.98 24.29 22.34
CA THR A 336 9.71 24.04 20.92
C THR A 336 10.63 24.82 19.99
N SER A 337 11.21 25.93 20.45
CA SER A 337 12.16 26.73 19.67
C SER A 337 13.52 26.04 19.45
N GLN A 338 13.81 25.00 20.26
CA GLN A 338 15.03 24.20 20.17
C GLN A 338 14.86 22.92 19.33
N ARG A 339 13.64 22.67 18.84
CA ARG A 339 13.38 21.49 18.01
C ARG A 339 13.84 21.74 16.59
N VAL A 340 14.56 20.78 16.03
CA VAL A 340 14.90 20.74 14.62
C VAL A 340 13.74 20.09 13.88
N MET A 341 13.26 20.73 12.83
CA MET A 341 12.18 20.16 12.00
C MET A 341 12.79 19.36 10.84
N PRO A 342 12.18 18.22 10.47
CA PRO A 342 12.65 17.44 9.33
C PRO A 342 12.48 18.25 8.04
N ASP A 343 13.46 18.14 7.15
CA ASP A 343 13.49 18.76 5.84
C ASP A 343 13.91 17.71 4.79
N PRO A 344 12.94 17.07 4.11
CA PRO A 344 13.19 16.07 3.09
C PRO A 344 14.09 16.53 1.93
N SER A 345 14.19 17.85 1.67
CA SER A 345 15.06 18.37 0.62
C SER A 345 16.55 18.16 0.90
N LEU A 346 16.91 17.89 2.17
CA LEU A 346 18.28 17.67 2.62
C LEU A 346 18.68 16.19 2.65
N TRP A 347 17.80 15.27 2.28
CA TRP A 347 18.03 13.82 2.45
C TRP A 347 18.38 13.10 1.14
N GLY A 348 18.29 13.79 0.01
CA GLY A 348 18.44 13.18 -1.31
C GLY A 348 17.14 12.58 -1.85
N LEU A 349 17.23 11.88 -2.97
CA LEU A 349 16.07 11.28 -3.64
C LEU A 349 15.49 10.12 -2.81
N PRO A 350 14.16 9.96 -2.78
CA PRO A 350 13.54 8.76 -2.22
C PRO A 350 13.84 7.52 -3.07
N TYR A 351 13.74 6.32 -2.49
CA TYR A 351 13.77 5.10 -3.30
C TYR A 351 12.41 4.83 -3.94
N ALA A 352 11.32 5.26 -3.30
CA ALA A 352 9.95 5.15 -3.81
C ALA A 352 9.31 6.52 -4.02
N TYR A 353 8.66 6.72 -5.16
CA TYR A 353 7.88 7.92 -5.48
C TYR A 353 6.61 7.48 -6.19
N PHE A 354 5.47 7.90 -5.67
CA PHE A 354 4.15 7.68 -6.24
C PHE A 354 3.50 9.02 -6.53
N ALA A 355 3.00 9.20 -7.74
CA ALA A 355 2.29 10.39 -8.15
C ALA A 355 0.80 10.23 -7.85
N ILE A 356 0.21 11.14 -7.08
CA ILE A 356 -1.22 11.13 -6.73
C ILE A 356 -1.87 12.49 -7.02
N GLY A 357 -3.18 12.53 -7.20
CA GLY A 357 -3.94 13.76 -7.45
C GLY A 357 -4.36 13.95 -8.91
N TYR A 358 -5.05 15.07 -9.18
CA TYR A 358 -5.84 15.28 -10.41
C TYR A 358 -5.05 15.33 -11.72
N THR A 359 -3.73 15.47 -11.66
CA THR A 359 -2.83 15.45 -12.85
C THR A 359 -2.21 14.08 -13.11
N THR A 360 -2.58 13.08 -12.33
CA THR A 360 -1.96 11.75 -12.33
C THR A 360 -3.00 10.68 -12.67
N GLY A 361 -2.55 9.46 -12.96
CA GLY A 361 -3.42 8.30 -13.13
C GLY A 361 -3.99 7.75 -11.83
N CYS A 362 -3.83 8.46 -10.70
CA CYS A 362 -4.27 8.02 -9.37
C CYS A 362 -4.82 9.18 -8.54
N SER A 363 -6.09 9.13 -8.13
CA SER A 363 -6.65 10.19 -7.28
C SER A 363 -6.00 10.22 -5.89
N ALA A 364 -5.78 11.42 -5.34
CA ALA A 364 -5.36 11.56 -3.95
C ALA A 364 -6.46 11.08 -2.97
N ASP A 365 -7.72 11.07 -3.39
CA ASP A 365 -8.87 10.65 -2.57
C ASP A 365 -8.90 9.15 -2.25
N HIS A 366 -8.04 8.36 -2.89
CA HIS A 366 -7.79 6.97 -2.52
C HIS A 366 -7.12 6.84 -1.15
N PHE A 367 -6.52 7.91 -0.63
CA PHE A 367 -5.83 7.89 0.66
C PHE A 367 -6.45 8.95 1.55
N LYS A 368 -7.09 8.54 2.65
CA LYS A 368 -7.71 9.44 3.63
C LYS A 368 -8.09 8.69 4.89
N ASN A 369 -8.28 9.42 6.00
CA ASN A 369 -8.71 8.85 7.27
C ASN A 369 -7.87 7.65 7.76
N MET A 370 -6.57 7.65 7.45
CA MET A 370 -5.70 6.51 7.73
C MET A 370 -5.17 6.55 9.15
N HIS A 371 -4.87 5.39 9.74
CA HIS A 371 -4.12 5.32 10.99
C HIS A 371 -2.89 4.42 10.84
N LEU A 372 -1.94 4.55 11.76
CA LEU A 372 -0.70 3.76 11.75
C LEU A 372 -0.94 2.36 12.29
N VAL A 373 -0.48 1.34 11.57
CA VAL A 373 -0.49 -0.04 12.04
C VAL A 373 0.94 -0.56 12.14
N LEU A 374 1.22 -1.28 13.23
CA LEU A 374 2.47 -2.00 13.43
C LEU A 374 2.15 -3.41 13.90
N ASN A 375 2.55 -4.42 13.13
CA ASN A 375 2.25 -5.81 13.45
C ASN A 375 3.40 -6.77 13.15
N LEU A 376 3.21 -8.00 13.62
CA LEU A 376 4.04 -9.15 13.32
C LEU A 376 3.12 -10.32 12.96
N ALA A 377 2.92 -10.56 11.68
CA ALA A 377 2.18 -11.70 11.17
C ALA A 377 3.13 -12.86 10.82
N PHE A 378 2.56 -14.03 10.55
CA PHE A 378 3.30 -15.21 10.12
C PHE A 378 2.57 -15.92 8.98
N CYS A 379 3.30 -16.44 8.00
CA CYS A 379 2.75 -17.21 6.88
C CYS A 379 1.63 -16.48 6.11
N GLY A 380 0.44 -17.07 6.00
CA GLY A 380 -0.68 -16.48 5.27
C GLY A 380 -0.45 -16.29 3.78
N ASN A 381 -1.23 -15.41 3.18
CA ASN A 381 -1.35 -15.25 1.74
C ASN A 381 -0.11 -14.63 1.08
N VAL A 382 0.79 -14.00 1.84
CA VAL A 382 2.04 -13.44 1.31
C VAL A 382 3.23 -14.29 1.74
N SER A 383 3.60 -14.31 3.03
CA SER A 383 4.77 -15.05 3.50
C SER A 383 4.60 -16.56 3.27
N GLY A 384 3.42 -17.11 3.55
CA GLY A 384 3.13 -18.54 3.43
C GLY A 384 3.16 -19.01 1.97
N ASN A 385 2.50 -18.29 1.06
CA ASN A 385 2.51 -18.63 -0.37
C ASN A 385 3.92 -18.56 -0.99
N ARG A 386 4.77 -17.64 -0.50
CA ARG A 386 6.16 -17.50 -0.97
C ARG A 386 7.15 -18.44 -0.25
N PHE A 387 6.72 -19.14 0.81
CA PHE A 387 7.59 -19.94 1.69
C PHE A 387 8.41 -21.00 0.95
N SER A 388 7.79 -21.77 0.05
CA SER A 388 8.53 -22.83 -0.67
C SER A 388 9.59 -22.30 -1.62
N ARG A 389 9.42 -21.07 -2.13
CA ARG A 389 10.38 -20.41 -3.01
C ARG A 389 11.49 -19.72 -2.22
N GLU A 390 11.13 -19.05 -1.13
CA GLU A 390 12.04 -18.17 -0.37
C GLU A 390 12.75 -18.91 0.78
N CYS A 391 12.17 -20.03 1.25
CA CYS A 391 12.71 -20.88 2.31
C CYS A 391 12.76 -22.36 1.91
N PRO A 392 13.39 -22.72 0.77
CA PRO A 392 13.24 -24.04 0.14
C PRO A 392 13.71 -25.21 1.01
N VAL A 393 14.79 -25.03 1.79
CA VAL A 393 15.32 -26.06 2.69
C VAL A 393 14.32 -26.40 3.81
N LEU A 394 13.66 -25.38 4.36
CA LEU A 394 12.62 -25.58 5.38
C LEU A 394 11.35 -26.14 4.76
N ALA A 395 10.98 -25.67 3.56
CA ALA A 395 9.83 -26.20 2.85
C ALA A 395 9.95 -27.70 2.55
N GLU A 396 11.14 -28.18 2.14
CA GLU A 396 11.41 -29.60 1.96
C GLU A 396 11.30 -30.38 3.28
N LYS A 397 11.78 -29.81 4.38
CA LYS A 397 11.74 -30.44 5.71
C LYS A 397 10.33 -30.63 6.25
N PHE A 398 9.45 -29.64 6.09
CA PHE A 398 8.09 -29.67 6.66
C PHE A 398 7.04 -30.23 5.70
N ASN A 399 7.24 -30.03 4.39
CA ASN A 399 6.52 -30.61 3.24
C ASN A 399 5.09 -31.11 3.54
N ARG A 400 4.17 -30.16 3.78
CA ARG A 400 2.76 -30.46 3.98
C ARG A 400 2.01 -30.46 2.65
N THR A 401 0.95 -31.24 2.61
CA THR A 401 0.06 -31.34 1.46
C THR A 401 -1.35 -30.91 1.85
N ASN A 402 -2.10 -30.36 0.90
CA ASN A 402 -3.53 -30.12 1.03
C ASN A 402 -4.34 -31.42 0.91
N ASP A 403 -5.66 -31.33 1.03
CA ASP A 403 -6.59 -32.47 0.99
C ASP A 403 -6.53 -33.28 -0.31
N ASN A 404 -6.06 -32.66 -1.40
CA ASN A 404 -5.88 -33.32 -2.70
C ASN A 404 -4.50 -34.01 -2.82
N GLY A 405 -3.69 -33.99 -1.77
CA GLY A 405 -2.34 -34.58 -1.74
C GLY A 405 -1.28 -33.76 -2.48
N ALA A 406 -1.59 -32.54 -2.92
CA ALA A 406 -0.62 -31.64 -3.54
C ALA A 406 0.14 -30.85 -2.47
N HIS A 407 1.43 -30.56 -2.70
CA HIS A 407 2.22 -29.73 -1.79
C HIS A 407 1.57 -28.37 -1.60
N ASP A 408 1.47 -27.93 -0.34
CA ASP A 408 0.83 -26.69 0.05
C ASP A 408 1.86 -25.80 0.79
N PRO A 409 2.28 -24.67 0.20
CA PRO A 409 3.31 -23.82 0.79
C PRO A 409 2.84 -23.16 2.09
N VAL A 410 1.55 -22.82 2.20
CA VAL A 410 0.98 -22.18 3.41
C VAL A 410 0.91 -23.18 4.55
N LEU A 411 0.37 -24.39 4.33
CA LEU A 411 0.34 -25.43 5.37
C LEU A 411 1.76 -25.84 5.78
N THR A 412 2.71 -25.82 4.85
CA THR A 412 4.12 -26.10 5.13
C THR A 412 4.75 -25.02 6.01
N CYS A 413 4.48 -23.74 5.71
CA CYS A 413 4.89 -22.61 6.53
C CYS A 413 4.28 -22.69 7.94
N ASN A 414 2.98 -22.97 8.05
CA ASN A 414 2.28 -23.07 9.32
C ASN A 414 2.90 -24.17 10.21
N ALA A 415 3.24 -25.31 9.63
CA ALA A 415 3.92 -26.39 10.34
C ALA A 415 5.32 -25.98 10.82
N TYR A 416 6.05 -25.15 10.06
CA TYR A 416 7.31 -24.57 10.53
C TYR A 416 7.10 -23.64 11.73
N ILE A 417 6.15 -22.72 11.67
CA ILE A 417 5.87 -21.78 12.77
C ILE A 417 5.38 -22.50 14.03
N GLU A 418 4.51 -23.50 13.87
CA GLU A 418 4.00 -24.35 14.97
C GLU A 418 5.12 -25.13 15.67
N SER A 419 6.19 -25.49 14.94
CA SER A 419 7.34 -26.18 15.54
C SER A 419 8.17 -25.33 16.51
N ASN A 420 7.87 -24.02 16.61
CA ASN A 420 8.57 -23.05 17.44
C ASN A 420 10.11 -23.14 17.30
N PRO A 421 10.63 -22.95 16.07
CA PRO A 421 12.06 -23.03 15.83
C PRO A 421 12.78 -21.87 16.50
N LYS A 422 14.05 -22.08 16.86
CA LYS A 422 14.85 -21.09 17.61
C LYS A 422 15.06 -19.81 16.80
N GLU A 423 15.08 -19.93 15.47
CA GLU A 423 15.18 -18.85 14.51
C GLU A 423 14.09 -17.78 14.68
N LEU A 424 12.94 -18.11 15.28
CA LEU A 424 11.90 -17.11 15.61
C LEU A 424 12.25 -16.21 16.82
N GLU A 425 13.37 -16.44 17.51
CA GLU A 425 13.90 -15.49 18.49
C GLU A 425 14.22 -14.13 17.83
N ASP A 426 14.59 -14.12 16.54
CA ASP A 426 14.83 -12.90 15.75
C ASP A 426 13.53 -12.29 15.16
N ALA A 427 12.37 -12.92 15.37
CA ALA A 427 11.08 -12.35 14.97
C ALA A 427 10.57 -11.35 16.03
N HIS A 428 11.26 -10.22 16.18
CA HIS A 428 10.87 -9.16 17.11
C HIS A 428 11.29 -7.76 16.66
N TRP A 429 10.51 -6.78 17.10
CA TRP A 429 10.80 -5.36 16.97
C TRP A 429 11.55 -4.85 18.20
N LYS A 430 12.55 -3.98 17.97
CA LYS A 430 13.08 -3.01 18.94
C LYS A 430 13.01 -1.64 18.31
N ILE A 431 12.09 -0.81 18.78
CA ILE A 431 11.80 0.49 18.18
C ILE A 431 12.25 1.58 19.15
N LYS A 432 13.05 2.53 18.64
CA LYS A 432 13.44 3.69 19.41
C LYS A 432 12.29 4.69 19.51
N GLY A 433 11.61 4.93 18.40
CA GLY A 433 10.38 5.72 18.39
C GLY A 433 9.71 5.77 17.02
N VAL A 434 8.45 6.22 17.04
CA VAL A 434 7.70 6.64 15.85
C VAL A 434 7.41 8.13 15.97
N TYR A 435 7.75 8.90 14.95
CA TYR A 435 7.57 10.34 14.93
C TYR A 435 6.66 10.73 13.78
N VAL A 436 5.63 11.50 14.09
CA VAL A 436 4.67 11.99 13.10
C VAL A 436 4.76 13.49 13.02
N TYR A 437 4.98 14.00 11.82
CA TYR A 437 5.00 15.42 11.52
C TYR A 437 3.97 15.76 10.46
N GLU A 438 3.59 17.03 10.40
CA GLU A 438 2.64 17.52 9.41
C GLU A 438 3.09 18.89 8.90
N ARG A 439 2.89 19.19 7.61
CA ARG A 439 3.08 20.54 7.08
C ARG A 439 1.91 21.44 7.44
N MET A 440 2.20 22.71 7.72
CA MET A 440 1.14 23.71 7.82
C MET A 440 0.56 24.01 6.45
N LEU A 441 -0.76 24.13 6.38
CA LEU A 441 -1.50 24.52 5.21
C LEU A 441 -2.04 25.95 5.42
N GLU A 442 -1.79 26.86 4.49
CA GLU A 442 -2.31 28.24 4.52
C GLU A 442 -3.07 28.56 3.24
N ALA A 443 -3.99 29.53 3.30
CA ALA A 443 -4.62 30.04 2.09
C ALA A 443 -3.56 30.66 1.16
N PRO A 444 -3.66 30.49 -0.17
CA PRO A 444 -2.77 31.14 -1.10
C PRO A 444 -2.79 32.65 -0.86
N LYS A 445 -1.61 33.27 -0.73
CA LYS A 445 -1.53 34.74 -0.64
C LYS A 445 -2.01 35.29 -1.99
N GLU A 446 -3.06 36.10 -1.98
CA GLU A 446 -3.49 36.84 -3.17
C GLU A 446 -2.32 37.71 -3.66
N GLU A 447 -1.69 37.32 -4.78
CA GLU A 447 -0.85 38.25 -5.52
C GLU A 447 -1.75 39.34 -6.08
N LYS A 448 -1.74 40.51 -5.42
CA LYS A 448 -2.27 41.73 -6.02
C LYS A 448 -1.41 42.07 -7.23
N VAL A 449 -1.84 41.62 -8.40
CA VAL A 449 -1.33 42.13 -9.67
C VAL A 449 -1.67 43.62 -9.72
N ASP A 450 -0.66 44.47 -9.54
CA ASP A 450 -0.80 45.91 -9.72
C ASP A 450 -0.87 46.22 -11.22
N TYR A 451 -2.10 46.28 -11.73
CA TYR A 451 -2.37 46.67 -13.12
C TYR A 451 -2.01 48.14 -13.41
N ALA A 452 -1.51 48.93 -12.45
CA ALA A 452 -1.07 50.30 -12.68
C ALA A 452 0.33 50.40 -13.35
N GLN A 453 0.99 49.27 -13.66
CA GLN A 453 2.29 49.26 -14.35
C GLN A 453 2.29 48.62 -15.76
N ILE A 454 1.12 48.35 -16.36
CA ILE A 454 1.02 47.85 -17.74
C ILE A 454 0.65 48.96 -18.71
#